data_AF-A0A7C2Z5A4-F1
#
_entry.id   AF-A0A7C2Z5A4-F1
#
_cell.length_a   1.000
_cell.length_b   1.000
_cell.length_c   1.000
_cell.angle_alpha   90.00
_cell.angle_beta   90.00
_cell.angle_gamma   90.00
#
_symmetry.space_group_name_H-M   'P 1'
#
loop_
_entity.id
_entity.type
_entity.pdbx_description
1 polymer ?
#
loop_
_entity_poly.entity_id
_entity_poly.type
_entity_poly.pdbx_seq_one_letter_code
_entity_poly.pdbx_strand_id
1 'polypeptide(L)' 'MIRTSKPFVKVSWEAKAVRNDRWVQRYGYQTEQEKEDDLKGKYLNPELYGQPKERGVHQYPEPAPAPTEQAKP' A
#
# COMPACT_ATOMS: atom_id res chain seq x y z
N MET A 1 2.71 -28.51 16.20
CA MET A 1 2.73 -29.68 15.30
C MET A 1 1.37 -30.37 15.40
N ILE A 2 0.64 -30.52 14.31
CA ILE A 2 -0.68 -31.18 14.30
C ILE A 2 -0.46 -32.67 14.02
N ARG A 3 -1.00 -33.55 14.85
CA ARG A 3 -0.87 -35.02 14.73
C ARG A 3 -2.25 -35.67 14.84
N THR A 4 -2.52 -36.67 14.00
CA THR A 4 -3.73 -37.50 14.07
C THR A 4 -3.35 -38.98 14.28
N SER A 5 -4.19 -39.73 14.99
CA SER A 5 -3.94 -41.12 15.37
C SER A 5 -4.76 -42.16 14.58
N LYS A 6 -5.64 -41.72 13.66
CA LYS A 6 -6.55 -42.58 12.89
C LYS A 6 -6.56 -42.20 11.40
N PRO A 7 -6.80 -43.18 10.49
CA PRO A 7 -6.96 -42.90 9.07
C PRO A 7 -8.27 -42.16 8.78
N PHE A 8 -8.32 -41.47 7.62
CA PHE A 8 -9.50 -40.73 7.11
C PHE A 8 -9.98 -39.53 7.95
N VAL A 9 -9.10 -38.89 8.71
CA VAL A 9 -9.42 -37.69 9.49
C VAL A 9 -9.24 -36.43 8.63
N LYS A 10 -10.27 -35.58 8.59
CA LYS A 10 -10.17 -34.23 8.01
C LYS A 10 -9.73 -33.26 9.09
N VAL A 11 -8.71 -32.45 8.79
CA VAL A 11 -8.16 -31.44 9.69
C VAL A 11 -8.25 -30.09 9.02
N SER A 12 -8.82 -29.11 9.73
CA SER A 12 -8.82 -27.69 9.35
C SER A 12 -8.20 -26.90 10.50
N TRP A 13 -7.22 -26.05 10.20
CA TRP A 13 -6.55 -25.20 11.19
C TRP A 13 -6.37 -23.80 10.63
N GLU A 14 -6.37 -22.82 11.53
CA GLU A 14 -6.16 -21.41 11.23
C GLU A 14 -5.11 -20.86 12.18
N ALA A 15 -4.18 -20.06 11.65
CA ALA A 15 -3.20 -19.34 12.45
C ALA A 15 -3.44 -17.83 12.28
N LYS A 16 -3.64 -17.13 13.40
CA LYS A 16 -3.68 -15.67 13.44
C LYS A 16 -2.44 -15.17 14.18
N ALA A 17 -1.87 -14.07 13.71
CA ALA A 17 -0.77 -13.39 14.36
C ALA A 17 -1.01 -11.87 14.32
N VAL A 18 -0.50 -11.17 15.34
CA VAL A 18 -0.46 -9.71 15.40
C VAL A 18 0.98 -9.27 15.17
N ARG A 19 1.18 -8.20 14.40
CA ARG A 19 2.51 -7.64 14.11
C ARG A 19 3.21 -7.25 15.42
N ASN A 20 4.49 -7.64 15.59
CA ASN A 20 5.24 -7.48 16.85
C ASN A 20 6.62 -6.81 16.66
N ASP A 21 6.67 -5.71 15.92
CA ASP A 21 7.88 -4.87 15.82
C ASP A 21 7.90 -3.78 16.91
N ARG A 22 9.04 -3.10 17.08
CA ARG A 22 9.20 -2.04 18.09
C ARG A 22 8.25 -0.85 17.90
N TRP A 23 7.82 -0.57 16.67
CA TRP A 23 6.86 0.50 16.40
C TRP A 23 5.49 0.14 16.94
N VAL A 24 5.00 -1.08 16.64
CA VAL A 24 3.72 -1.57 17.18
C VAL A 24 3.76 -1.75 18.69
N GLN A 25 4.88 -2.22 19.26
CA GLN A 25 5.03 -2.34 20.71
C GLN A 25 4.94 -0.98 21.42
N ARG A 26 5.42 0.09 20.79
CA ARG A 26 5.44 1.44 21.38
C ARG A 26 4.16 2.24 21.11
N TYR A 27 3.64 2.19 19.90
CA TYR A 27 2.54 3.06 19.43
C TYR A 27 1.21 2.31 19.20
N GLY A 28 1.24 0.98 19.28
CA GLY A 28 0.10 0.13 18.91
C GLY A 28 -0.03 -0.06 17.40
N TYR A 29 -0.99 -0.88 17.00
CA TYR A 29 -1.41 -1.05 15.61
C TYR A 29 -2.77 -0.39 15.43
N GLN A 30 -2.86 0.54 14.48
CA GLN A 30 -4.13 1.18 14.10
C GLN A 30 -4.64 0.51 12.82
N THR A 31 -5.74 -0.24 12.95
CA THR A 31 -6.37 -0.95 11.83
C THR A 31 -6.98 0.02 10.83
N GLU A 32 -7.61 1.07 11.33
CA GLU A 32 -8.21 2.14 10.53
C GLU A 32 -7.49 3.44 10.89
N GLN A 33 -6.92 4.10 9.89
CA GLN A 33 -6.35 5.43 10.04
C GLN A 33 -7.27 6.42 9.36
N GLU A 34 -7.62 7.49 10.07
CA GLU A 34 -8.35 8.59 9.46
C GLU A 34 -7.48 9.18 8.34
N LYS A 35 -8.09 9.28 7.15
CA LYS A 35 -7.44 9.95 6.03
C LYS A 35 -7.30 11.43 6.39
N GLU A 36 -6.12 11.99 6.16
CA GLU A 36 -5.91 13.44 6.28
C GLU A 36 -6.92 14.20 5.42
N ASP A 37 -7.51 15.27 5.97
CA ASP A 37 -8.64 15.98 5.35
C ASP A 37 -8.30 16.47 3.94
N ASP A 38 -7.07 16.96 3.73
CA ASP A 38 -6.57 17.45 2.45
C ASP A 38 -6.43 16.36 1.37
N LEU A 39 -6.41 15.10 1.79
CA LEU A 39 -6.33 13.95 0.90
C LEU A 39 -7.72 13.36 0.60
N LYS A 40 -8.76 13.69 1.36
CA LYS A 40 -10.14 13.24 1.10
C LYS A 40 -10.59 13.77 -0.27
N GLY A 41 -11.22 12.92 -1.08
CA GLY A 41 -11.64 13.26 -2.45
C GLY A 41 -10.55 13.22 -3.53
N LYS A 42 -9.28 13.02 -3.18
CA LYS A 42 -8.16 12.84 -4.13
C LYS A 42 -7.84 11.37 -4.38
N TYR A 43 -7.28 11.09 -5.56
CA TYR A 43 -6.86 9.77 -6.04
C TYR A 43 -5.37 9.57 -5.83
N LEU A 44 -4.93 8.33 -5.61
CA LEU A 44 -3.51 7.97 -5.72
C LEU A 44 -3.03 8.11 -7.17
N ASN A 45 -3.78 7.48 -8.08
CA ASN A 45 -3.47 7.38 -9.50
C ASN A 45 -4.69 7.83 -10.33
N PRO A 46 -4.90 9.15 -10.51
CA PRO A 46 -6.07 9.69 -11.23
C PRO A 46 -6.16 9.22 -12.69
N GLU A 47 -5.03 8.91 -13.33
CA GLU A 47 -4.95 8.46 -14.73
C GLU A 47 -5.69 7.15 -15.00
N LEU A 48 -5.78 6.26 -14.00
CA LEU A 48 -6.51 4.98 -14.13
C LEU A 48 -8.03 5.18 -14.21
N TYR A 49 -8.51 6.37 -13.86
CA TYR A 49 -9.93 6.74 -13.85
C TYR A 49 -10.26 7.84 -14.86
N GLY A 50 -9.33 8.17 -15.77
CA GLY A 50 -9.49 9.26 -16.74
C GLY A 50 -9.59 10.65 -16.08
N GLN A 51 -9.07 10.80 -14.86
CA GLN A 51 -9.10 12.05 -14.10
C GLN A 51 -7.82 12.87 -14.35
N PRO A 52 -7.89 14.21 -14.22
CA PRO A 52 -6.72 15.06 -14.34
C PRO A 52 -5.71 14.83 -13.20
N LYS A 53 -4.42 15.02 -13.48
CA LYS A 53 -3.32 14.85 -12.51
C LYS A 53 -3.48 15.70 -11.24
N GLU A 54 -4.16 16.84 -11.34
CA GLU A 54 -4.48 17.74 -10.22
C GLU A 54 -5.35 17.09 -9.14
N ARG A 55 -6.11 16.04 -9.48
CA ARG A 55 -6.87 15.23 -8.51
C ARG A 55 -6.02 14.17 -7.81
N GLY A 56 -4.73 14.11 -8.09
CA GLY A 56 -3.76 13.24 -7.43
C GLY A 56 -3.42 13.70 -6.00
N VAL A 57 -3.19 12.77 -5.08
CA VAL A 57 -2.60 13.08 -3.76
C VAL A 57 -1.11 13.37 -3.85
N HIS A 58 -0.44 12.84 -4.88
CA HIS A 58 0.96 13.11 -5.15
C HIS A 58 1.06 14.24 -6.18
N GLN A 59 1.63 15.36 -5.77
CA GLN A 59 2.14 16.35 -6.71
C GLN A 59 3.43 15.76 -7.29
N TYR A 60 3.29 14.99 -8.36
CA TYR A 60 4.47 14.56 -9.11
C TYR A 60 5.15 15.82 -9.63
N PRO A 61 6.40 16.13 -9.23
CA PRO A 61 7.15 17.13 -9.94
C PRO A 61 7.17 16.71 -11.40
N GLU A 62 6.89 17.64 -12.30
CA GLU A 62 6.99 17.37 -13.73
C GLU A 62 8.40 16.82 -13.96
N PRO A 63 8.53 15.61 -14.56
CA PRO A 63 9.85 15.07 -14.83
C PRO A 63 10.61 16.14 -15.60
N ALA A 64 11.80 16.50 -15.11
CA ALA A 64 12.64 17.49 -15.76
C ALA A 64 12.68 17.18 -17.26
N PRO A 65 12.53 18.19 -18.14
CA PRO A 65 12.54 17.94 -19.57
C PRO A 65 13.77 17.10 -19.89
N ALA A 66 13.55 15.96 -20.54
CA ALA A 66 14.64 15.10 -20.95
C ALA A 66 15.68 15.98 -21.66
N PRO A 67 16.99 15.86 -21.33
CA PRO A 67 18.00 16.68 -21.96
C PRO A 67 17.83 16.56 -23.46
N THR A 68 17.53 17.68 -24.11
CA THR A 68 17.34 17.77 -25.55
C THR A 68 18.62 17.25 -26.18
N GLU A 69 18.56 16.07 -26.77
CA GLU A 69 19.62 15.57 -27.63
C GLU A 69 19.54 16.39 -28.93
N GLN A 70 20.06 17.62 -28.86
CA GLN A 70 20.38 18.41 -30.03
C GLN A 70 21.86 18.71 -30.05
N ALA A 71 22.44 18.31 -31.18
CA ALA A 71 23.70 18.72 -31.76
C ALA A 71 24.97 18.11 -31.15
N LYS A 72 25.54 17.15 -31.90
CA LYS A 72 26.96 17.19 -32.23
C LYS A 72 27.16 16.82 -33.72
N PRO A 73 28.22 17.37 -34.34
CA PRO A 73 28.26 17.90 -35.71
C PRO A 73 28.27 16.86 -36.84
#